data_AF-A0A1Y0IRI8-F1
#
_entry.id   AF-A0A1Y0IRI8-F1
#
_cell.length_a   1.000
_cell.length_b   1.000
_cell.length_c   1.000
_cell.angle_alpha   90.00
_cell.angle_beta   90.00
_cell.angle_gamma   90.00
#
_symmetry.space_group_name_H-M   'P 1'
#
loop_
_entity.id
_entity.type
_entity.pdbx_description
1 polymer ?
#
loop_
_entity_poly.entity_id
_entity_poly.type
_entity_poly.pdbx_seq_one_letter_code
_entity_poly.pdbx_strand_id
1 'polypeptide(L)'
;MFEKWIDQNRDDIIAKTQGVLRIDSVGGEATAPDQPFGPGCAEALHYALQLGQELGFAVKNVDGYAGHIEMGEGDEYIAVLGHLDVVPVGSGWTYPPFGAEIHDGKIYARGRSTTRDLRWPLSSR
;
A
#
# COMPACT_ATOMS: atom_id res chain seq x y z
N MET A 1 -0.84 4.60 25.47
CA MET A 1 -0.17 5.71 24.73
C MET A 1 -0.21 5.45 23.23
N PHE A 2 0.28 4.30 22.76
CA PHE A 2 0.20 3.91 21.34
C PHE A 2 -1.22 3.74 20.80
N GLU A 3 -2.12 3.07 21.52
CA GLU A 3 -3.53 2.91 21.11
C GLU A 3 -4.21 4.27 20.88
N LYS A 4 -4.05 5.21 21.82
CA LYS A 4 -4.57 6.57 21.68
C LYS A 4 -4.02 7.30 20.44
N TRP A 5 -2.74 7.11 20.13
CA TRP A 5 -2.15 7.69 18.93
C TRP A 5 -2.73 7.05 17.66
N ILE A 6 -2.90 5.73 17.64
CA ILE A 6 -3.54 5.01 16.52
C ILE A 6 -4.95 5.54 16.30
N ASP A 7 -5.74 5.71 17.37
CA ASP A 7 -7.10 6.22 17.26
C ASP A 7 -7.15 7.66 16.75
N GLN A 8 -6.21 8.50 17.18
CA GLN A 8 -6.10 9.89 16.72
C GLN A 8 -5.66 10.02 15.25
N ASN A 9 -4.92 9.04 14.73
CA ASN A 9 -4.42 9.04 13.35
C ASN A 9 -5.17 8.05 12.46
N ARG A 10 -6.26 7.44 12.95
CA ARG A 10 -7.00 6.38 12.29
C ARG A 10 -7.44 6.78 10.88
N ASP A 11 -8.04 7.95 10.75
CA ASP A 11 -8.60 8.41 9.47
C ASP A 11 -7.50 8.68 8.45
N ASP A 12 -6.36 9.20 8.87
CA ASP A 12 -5.18 9.41 8.02
C ASP A 12 -4.56 8.09 7.57
N ILE A 13 -4.40 7.13 8.49
CA ILE A 13 -3.92 5.77 8.17
C ILE A 13 -4.86 5.10 7.15
N ILE A 14 -6.18 5.20 7.36
CA ILE A 14 -7.17 4.67 6.43
C ILE A 14 -7.08 5.36 5.07
N ALA A 15 -6.99 6.69 5.04
CA ALA A 15 -6.91 7.47 3.80
C ALA A 15 -5.66 7.12 2.98
N LYS A 16 -4.50 7.01 3.64
CA LYS A 16 -3.23 6.58 3.02
C LYS A 16 -3.29 5.13 2.52
N THR A 17 -3.94 4.26 3.28
CA THR A 17 -4.20 2.88 2.84
C THR A 17 -5.12 2.84 1.62
N GLN A 18 -6.18 3.65 1.59
CA GLN A 18 -7.03 3.77 0.40
C GLN A 18 -6.27 4.32 -0.81
N GLY A 19 -5.31 5.24 -0.59
CA GLY A 19 -4.49 5.81 -1.66
C GLY A 19 -3.76 4.75 -2.47
N VAL A 20 -3.01 3.86 -1.80
CA VAL A 20 -2.32 2.75 -2.49
C VAL A 20 -3.30 1.74 -3.08
N LEU A 21 -4.42 1.46 -2.41
CA LEU A 21 -5.42 0.48 -2.87
C LEU A 21 -6.24 0.94 -4.10
N ARG A 22 -6.22 2.23 -4.42
CA ARG A 22 -6.86 2.79 -5.62
C ARG A 22 -6.00 2.65 -6.88
N ILE A 23 -4.74 2.26 -6.72
CA ILE A 23 -3.82 2.08 -7.83
C ILE A 23 -4.00 0.67 -8.40
N ASP A 24 -4.24 0.57 -9.70
CA ASP A 24 -4.26 -0.71 -10.41
C ASP A 24 -2.84 -1.18 -10.66
N SER A 25 -2.23 -1.79 -9.63
CA SER A 25 -0.85 -2.30 -9.67
C SER A 25 -0.76 -3.74 -10.17
N VAL A 26 -1.65 -4.15 -11.08
CA VAL A 26 -1.52 -5.45 -11.75
C VAL A 26 -0.26 -5.46 -12.60
N GLY A 27 0.59 -6.47 -12.39
CA GLY A 27 1.83 -6.63 -13.15
C GLY A 27 1.58 -6.71 -14.65
N GLY A 28 2.32 -5.91 -15.42
CA GLY A 28 2.23 -5.82 -16.87
C GLY A 28 3.60 -5.80 -17.55
N GLU A 29 3.59 -5.62 -18.87
CA GLU A 29 4.81 -5.49 -19.65
C GLU A 29 5.51 -4.16 -19.36
N ALA A 30 6.84 -4.15 -19.55
CA ALA A 30 7.63 -2.95 -19.37
C ALA A 30 7.25 -1.89 -20.40
N THR A 31 6.85 -0.71 -19.91
CA THR A 31 6.48 0.45 -20.74
C THR A 31 7.62 1.47 -20.86
N ALA A 32 8.55 1.47 -19.91
CA ALA A 32 9.73 2.32 -19.86
C ALA A 32 10.84 1.66 -19.02
N PRO A 33 12.12 2.11 -19.14
CA PRO A 33 13.23 1.54 -18.36
C PRO A 33 13.03 1.56 -16.84
N ASP A 34 12.31 2.55 -16.32
CA ASP A 34 11.95 2.74 -14.91
C ASP A 34 10.58 2.14 -14.53
N GLN A 35 9.96 1.39 -15.44
CA GLN A 35 8.66 0.75 -15.26
C GLN A 35 8.71 -0.72 -15.71
N PRO A 36 9.58 -1.54 -15.10
CA PRO A 36 9.82 -2.92 -15.56
C PRO A 36 8.60 -3.83 -15.43
N PHE A 37 7.64 -3.48 -14.57
CA PHE A 37 6.41 -4.24 -14.31
C PHE A 37 5.14 -3.50 -14.76
N GLY A 38 5.30 -2.53 -15.66
CA GLY A 38 4.22 -1.69 -16.16
C GLY A 38 3.92 -0.46 -15.29
N PRO A 39 3.06 0.43 -15.80
CA PRO A 39 2.85 1.76 -15.22
C PRO A 39 2.15 1.71 -13.85
N GLY A 40 1.23 0.75 -13.64
CA GLY A 40 0.51 0.62 -12.38
C GLY A 40 1.39 0.21 -11.20
N CYS A 41 2.32 -0.73 -11.41
CA CYS A 41 3.30 -1.11 -10.39
C CYS A 41 4.26 0.05 -10.09
N ALA A 42 4.67 0.81 -11.11
CA ALA A 42 5.52 1.97 -10.94
C ALA A 42 4.81 3.10 -10.17
N GLU A 43 3.52 3.33 -10.45
CA GLU A 43 2.69 4.29 -9.71
C GLU A 43 2.55 3.90 -8.24
N ALA A 44 2.29 2.61 -7.94
CA ALA A 44 2.21 2.12 -6.57
C ALA A 44 3.53 2.27 -5.81
N LEU A 45 4.66 1.96 -6.47
CA LEU A 45 6.00 2.17 -5.91
C LEU A 45 6.25 3.66 -5.62
N HIS A 46 5.93 4.53 -6.59
CA HIS A 46 6.10 5.97 -6.42
C HIS A 46 5.27 6.51 -5.27
N TYR A 47 4.00 6.10 -5.17
CA TYR A 47 3.11 6.48 -4.07
C TYR A 47 3.69 6.07 -2.71
N ALA A 48 4.16 4.83 -2.58
CA ALA A 48 4.74 4.35 -1.33
C ALA A 48 6.01 5.11 -0.92
N LEU A 49 6.90 5.40 -1.87
CA LEU A 49 8.11 6.17 -1.61
C LEU A 49 7.80 7.63 -1.27
N GLN A 50 6.86 8.27 -1.96
CA GLN A 50 6.43 9.62 -1.65
C GLN A 50 5.83 9.69 -0.24
N LEU A 51 4.97 8.72 0.13
CA LEU A 51 4.43 8.64 1.46
C LEU A 51 5.53 8.44 2.52
N GLY A 52 6.55 7.63 2.23
CA GLY A 52 7.74 7.52 3.08
C GLY A 52 8.43 8.87 3.31
N GLN A 53 8.65 9.65 2.25
CA GLN A 53 9.24 10.98 2.36
C GLN A 53 8.36 11.94 3.20
N GLU A 54 7.05 11.93 2.97
CA GLU A 54 6.10 12.77 3.71
C GLU A 54 6.08 12.45 5.21
N LEU A 55 6.30 11.19 5.57
CA LEU A 55 6.42 10.73 6.96
C LEU A 55 7.82 10.98 7.57
N GLY A 56 8.75 11.54 6.79
CA GLY A 56 10.09 11.92 7.26
C GLY A 56 11.14 10.81 7.15
N PHE A 57 10.87 9.74 6.40
CA PHE A 57 11.84 8.66 6.16
C PHE A 57 12.82 9.02 5.03
N ALA A 58 14.01 8.43 5.08
CA ALA A 58 14.89 8.38 3.92
C ALA A 58 14.33 7.37 2.93
N VAL A 59 14.26 7.71 1.64
CA VAL A 59 13.75 6.79 0.63
C VAL A 59 14.70 6.66 -0.54
N LYS A 60 14.68 5.50 -1.18
CA LYS A 60 15.45 5.20 -2.39
C LYS A 60 14.63 4.39 -3.36
N ASN A 61 14.59 4.83 -4.62
CA ASN A 61 14.10 4.03 -5.72
C ASN A 61 15.29 3.27 -6.35
N VAL A 62 15.11 1.99 -6.63
CA VAL A 62 16.09 1.12 -7.29
C VAL A 62 15.58 0.82 -8.70
N ASP A 63 15.82 1.75 -9.62
CA ASP A 63 15.52 1.65 -11.06
C ASP A 63 14.08 1.20 -11.40
N GLY A 64 13.11 1.52 -10.55
CA GLY A 64 11.71 1.12 -10.69
C GLY A 64 11.41 -0.34 -10.30
N TYR A 65 12.43 -1.12 -9.93
CA TYR A 65 12.28 -2.51 -9.50
C TYR A 65 11.88 -2.63 -8.03
N ALA A 66 12.43 -1.78 -7.16
CA ALA A 66 12.21 -1.84 -5.72
C ALA A 66 12.35 -0.46 -5.07
N GLY A 67 11.86 -0.38 -3.83
CA GLY A 67 11.91 0.81 -3.00
C GLY A 67 12.43 0.51 -1.61
N HIS A 68 13.25 1.42 -1.07
CA HIS A 68 13.66 1.40 0.33
C HIS A 68 13.04 2.59 1.05
N ILE A 69 12.57 2.37 2.27
CA ILE A 69 12.10 3.39 3.20
C ILE A 69 12.79 3.10 4.53
N GLU A 70 13.66 4.00 4.96
CA GLU A 70 14.65 3.77 6.02
C GLU A 70 14.52 4.81 7.14
N MET A 71 14.73 4.35 8.38
CA MET A 71 14.77 5.18 9.59
C MET A 71 15.87 4.69 10.52
N GLY A 72 16.60 5.63 11.12
CA GLY A 72 17.66 5.33 12.08
C GLY A 72 19.01 5.06 11.42
N GLU A 73 20.01 4.80 12.26
CA GLU A 73 21.40 4.60 11.87
C GLU A 73 21.99 3.47 12.75
N GLY A 74 22.90 2.66 12.20
CA GLY A 74 23.55 1.57 12.92
C GLY A 74 24.22 0.54 12.00
N ASP A 75 25.04 -0.34 12.59
CA ASP A 75 25.74 -1.40 11.86
C ASP A 75 24.84 -2.60 11.51
N GLU A 76 23.73 -2.77 12.26
CA GLU A 76 22.73 -3.81 12.06
C GLU A 76 21.39 -3.20 11.60
N TYR A 77 20.61 -3.95 10.82
CA TYR A 77 19.31 -3.51 10.31
C TYR A 77 18.21 -4.55 10.56
N ILE A 78 16.99 -4.05 10.82
CA ILE A 78 15.76 -4.86 10.79
C ILE A 78 15.05 -4.52 9.48
N ALA A 79 14.88 -5.52 8.62
CA ALA A 79 14.19 -5.35 7.35
C ALA A 79 12.73 -5.82 7.45
N VAL A 80 11.80 -5.00 6.97
CA VAL A 80 10.40 -5.37 6.74
C VAL A 80 10.18 -5.39 5.24
N LEU A 81 9.95 -6.58 4.68
CA LEU A 81 9.75 -6.78 3.25
C LEU A 81 8.24 -6.86 2.95
N GLY A 82 7.82 -6.10 1.94
CA GLY A 82 6.44 -6.11 1.41
C GLY A 82 6.46 -6.03 -0.11
N HIS A 83 5.30 -6.26 -0.72
CA HIS A 83 5.10 -6.14 -2.17
C HIS A 83 3.88 -5.25 -2.45
N LEU A 84 3.90 -4.57 -3.59
CA LEU A 84 2.87 -3.59 -3.99
C LEU A 84 2.05 -4.03 -5.20
N ASP A 85 2.54 -5.01 -5.95
CA ASP A 85 1.85 -5.59 -7.08
C ASP A 85 0.65 -6.43 -6.64
N VAL A 86 -0.36 -6.49 -7.50
CA VAL A 86 -1.57 -7.28 -7.24
C VAL A 86 -1.85 -8.25 -8.38
N VAL A 87 -2.59 -9.30 -8.06
CA VAL A 87 -3.08 -10.26 -9.06
C VAL A 87 -4.21 -9.64 -9.89
N PRO A 88 -4.37 -10.07 -11.16
CA PRO A 88 -5.45 -9.61 -12.03
C PRO A 88 -6.84 -9.71 -11.38
N VAL A 89 -7.70 -8.77 -11.75
CA VAL A 89 -9.08 -8.70 -11.28
C VAL A 89 -9.93 -9.77 -11.97
N GLY A 90 -10.52 -10.68 -11.18
CA GLY A 90 -11.53 -11.63 -11.66
C GLY A 90 -12.94 -11.03 -11.69
N SER A 91 -13.94 -11.83 -12.06
CA SER A 91 -15.35 -11.42 -12.03
C SER A 91 -15.98 -11.53 -10.64
N GLY A 92 -17.20 -10.99 -10.49
CA GLY A 92 -18.02 -11.18 -9.27
C GLY A 92 -17.80 -10.17 -8.15
N TRP A 93 -17.20 -9.02 -8.44
CA TRP A 93 -17.05 -7.94 -7.47
C TRP A 93 -18.37 -7.24 -7.19
N THR A 94 -18.69 -7.05 -5.91
CA THR A 94 -19.82 -6.24 -5.46
C THR A 94 -19.53 -4.74 -5.52
N TYR A 95 -18.26 -4.36 -5.35
CA TYR A 95 -17.77 -2.98 -5.37
C TYR A 95 -16.55 -2.87 -6.29
N PRO A 96 -16.25 -1.68 -6.85
CA PRO A 96 -15.10 -1.49 -7.73
C PRO A 96 -13.79 -1.97 -7.07
N PRO A 97 -13.00 -2.84 -7.73
CA PRO A 97 -11.79 -3.44 -7.17
C PRO A 97 -10.71 -2.40 -6.82
N PHE A 98 -10.69 -1.24 -7.48
CA PHE A 98 -9.76 -0.16 -7.17
C PHE A 98 -10.48 1.09 -6.65
N GLY A 99 -11.70 0.95 -6.12
CA GLY A 99 -12.43 2.06 -5.48
C GLY A 99 -11.96 2.34 -4.04
N ALA A 100 -11.46 1.30 -3.36
CA ALA A 100 -11.13 1.33 -1.93
C ALA A 100 -12.30 1.82 -1.06
N GLU A 101 -13.53 1.45 -1.41
CA GLU A 101 -14.75 1.92 -0.74
C GLU A 101 -14.92 1.31 0.64
N ILE A 102 -15.49 2.04 1.60
CA ILE A 102 -15.74 1.52 2.95
C ILE A 102 -17.23 1.20 3.10
N HIS A 103 -17.56 -0.08 3.31
CA HIS A 103 -18.93 -0.53 3.62
C HIS A 103 -18.92 -1.36 4.90
N ASP A 104 -19.84 -1.09 5.82
CA ASP A 104 -19.95 -1.79 7.12
C ASP A 104 -18.62 -1.88 7.88
N GLY A 105 -17.84 -0.79 7.83
CA GLY A 105 -16.54 -0.73 8.47
C GLY A 105 -15.43 -1.55 7.81
N LYS A 106 -15.59 -1.89 6.53
CA LYS A 106 -14.64 -2.69 5.76
C LYS A 106 -14.29 -1.97 4.45
N ILE A 107 -13.01 -1.81 4.17
CA ILE A 107 -12.51 -1.34 2.86
C ILE A 107 -12.71 -2.43 1.78
N TYR A 108 -13.23 -2.15 0.60
CA TYR A 108 -13.35 -3.11 -0.48
C TYR A 108 -12.41 -2.68 -1.60
N ALA A 109 -11.34 -3.45 -1.81
CA ALA A 109 -10.38 -3.26 -2.88
C ALA A 109 -9.58 -4.54 -3.15
N ARG A 110 -9.07 -4.68 -4.37
CA ARG A 110 -7.95 -5.55 -4.73
C ARG A 110 -6.69 -5.00 -4.06
N GLY A 111 -5.78 -5.88 -3.65
CA GLY A 111 -4.63 -5.51 -2.82
C GLY A 111 -4.98 -5.39 -1.34
N ARG A 112 -6.26 -5.23 -0.98
CA ARG A 112 -6.72 -5.45 0.39
C ARG A 112 -6.70 -6.95 0.66
N SER A 113 -5.57 -7.40 1.21
CA SER A 113 -5.26 -8.75 1.68
C SER A 113 -5.30 -9.84 0.60
N THR A 114 -4.15 -10.06 -0.06
CA THR A 114 -3.76 -11.33 -0.71
C THR A 114 -3.58 -12.48 0.29
N THR A 115 -3.81 -12.26 1.59
CA THR A 115 -4.17 -13.29 2.56
C THR A 115 -5.64 -13.11 2.92
N ARG A 116 -6.50 -14.07 2.59
CA ARG A 116 -7.90 -14.09 3.07
C ARG A 116 -7.91 -13.77 4.56
N ASP A 117 -8.64 -12.72 4.95
CA ASP A 117 -9.07 -12.46 6.32
C ASP A 117 -8.04 -11.82 7.27
N LEU A 118 -7.80 -10.51 7.10
CA LEU A 118 -7.49 -9.63 8.24
C LEU A 118 -8.81 -9.08 8.81
N ARG A 119 -9.37 -9.81 9.78
CA ARG A 119 -10.42 -9.36 10.69
C ARG A 119 -9.85 -8.31 11.65
N TRP A 120 -9.93 -7.02 11.30
CA TRP A 120 -9.83 -5.94 12.28
C TRP A 120 -11.24 -5.57 12.76
N PRO A 121 -11.58 -5.68 14.05
CA PRO A 121 -12.88 -5.26 14.53
C PRO A 121 -12.94 -3.73 14.52
N LEU A 122 -13.71 -3.17 13.59
CA LEU A 122 -14.35 -1.88 13.82
C LEU A 122 -15.58 -2.10 14.71
N SER A 123 -15.35 -2.57 15.94
CA SER A 123 -16.40 -2.52 16.97
C SER A 123 -16.12 -1.34 17.86
N SER A 124 -17.00 -0.35 17.81
CA SER A 124 -17.13 0.70 18.81
C SER A 124 -17.31 0.07 20.19
N ARG A 125 -16.30 0.23 21.04
CA ARG A 125 -16.45 0.39 22.49
C ARG A 125 -15.55 1.52 22.94
#